data_AF-A0A1Z4R328-F1
#
_entry.id   AF-A0A1Z4R328-F1
#
_cell.length_a   1.000
_cell.length_b   1.000
_cell.length_c   1.000
_cell.angle_alpha   90.00
_cell.angle_beta   90.00
_cell.angle_gamma   90.00
#
_symmetry.space_group_name_H-M   'P 1'
#
loop_
_entity.id
_entity.type
_entity.pdbx_description
1 polymer ?
#
loop_
_entity_poly.entity_id
_entity_poly.type
_entity_poly.pdbx_seq_one_letter_code
_entity_poly.pdbx_strand_id
1 'polypeptide(L)'
;MTLASSHSVHRGNNLRNTPYPAYQQQSEPWTAENLAKRLGLTVAGLENEREKLSNRKYTRHRDPRSFGWEYCEQDGLYHPVPQ
;
A
#
# COMPACT_ATOMS: atom_id res chain seq x y z
N MET A 1 4.30 33.95 44.63
CA MET A 1 4.50 32.49 44.65
C MET A 1 3.18 31.84 44.28
N THR A 2 3.14 31.31 43.05
CA THR A 2 2.36 30.20 42.45
C THR A 2 1.48 29.38 43.44
N LEU A 3 0.22 28.97 43.14
CA LEU A 3 -0.18 27.99 42.11
C LEU A 3 -1.72 27.94 41.85
N ALA A 4 -2.06 27.69 40.56
CA ALA A 4 -3.14 26.85 39.97
C ALA A 4 -4.63 27.22 40.25
N SER A 5 -5.45 27.68 39.30
CA SER A 5 -5.96 27.03 38.05
C SER A 5 -6.36 25.56 38.28
N SER A 6 -7.59 25.11 38.09
CA SER A 6 -8.36 25.21 36.85
C SER A 6 -9.79 24.72 37.07
N HIS A 7 -10.73 25.38 36.38
CA HIS A 7 -12.14 25.03 36.29
C HIS A 7 -12.36 23.64 35.67
N SER A 8 -13.25 22.86 36.29
CA SER A 8 -13.89 21.71 35.65
C SER A 8 -14.85 22.20 34.57
N VAL A 9 -14.47 22.05 33.30
CA VAL A 9 -15.40 22.19 32.18
C VAL A 9 -15.48 20.83 31.51
N HIS A 10 -16.60 20.13 31.73
CA HIS A 10 -16.99 18.99 30.92
C HIS A 10 -17.22 19.50 29.49
N ARG A 11 -16.21 19.38 28.63
CA ARG A 11 -16.38 19.47 27.17
C ARG A 11 -16.19 18.09 26.59
N GLY A 12 -17.32 17.47 26.28
CA GLY A 12 -17.35 16.39 25.32
C GLY A 12 -16.74 16.87 24.00
N ASN A 13 -15.81 16.07 23.50
CA ASN A 13 -15.66 15.83 22.07
C ASN A 13 -15.06 14.43 21.96
N ASN A 14 -15.89 13.44 22.29
CA ASN A 14 -15.70 12.09 21.85
C ASN A 14 -15.98 12.10 20.34
N LEU A 15 -15.00 12.61 19.58
CA LEU A 15 -15.00 12.57 18.12
C LEU A 15 -15.04 11.10 17.76
N ARG A 16 -16.26 10.67 17.44
CA ARG A 16 -16.64 9.42 16.81
C ARG A 16 -15.53 9.04 15.83
N ASN A 17 -14.67 8.12 16.25
CA ASN A 17 -13.76 7.44 15.34
C ASN A 17 -14.66 6.57 14.47
N THR A 18 -15.21 7.21 13.44
CA THR A 18 -15.94 6.53 12.37
C THR A 18 -15.03 5.41 11.89
N PRO A 19 -15.44 4.15 11.98
CA PRO A 19 -14.75 3.08 11.29
C PRO A 19 -15.02 3.34 9.81
N TYR A 20 -14.24 4.24 9.19
CA TYR A 20 -14.03 4.12 7.76
C TYR A 20 -13.59 2.68 7.58
N PRO A 21 -14.34 1.83 6.84
CA PRO A 21 -13.77 0.57 6.43
C PRO A 21 -12.47 0.97 5.78
N ALA A 22 -11.34 0.50 6.34
CA ALA A 22 -10.10 0.50 5.61
C ALA A 22 -10.44 -0.33 4.38
N TYR A 23 -10.83 0.35 3.31
CA TYR A 23 -10.85 -0.23 1.98
C TYR A 23 -9.39 -0.57 1.76
N GLN A 24 -8.99 -1.75 2.22
CA GLN A 24 -7.99 -2.54 1.56
C GLN A 24 -8.58 -2.77 0.19
N GLN A 25 -8.46 -1.75 -0.66
CA GLN A 25 -8.79 -1.82 -2.06
C GLN A 25 -7.74 -2.78 -2.58
N GLN A 26 -8.02 -4.08 -2.44
CA GLN A 26 -7.30 -5.16 -3.06
C GLN A 26 -7.34 -4.79 -4.53
N SER A 27 -6.27 -4.17 -5.00
CA SER A 27 -6.22 -3.77 -6.40
C SER A 27 -6.32 -5.04 -7.22
N GLU A 28 -7.12 -4.98 -8.28
CA GLU A 28 -7.22 -6.10 -9.22
C GLU A 28 -5.82 -6.56 -9.65
N PRO A 29 -5.60 -7.87 -9.81
CA PRO A 29 -4.36 -8.38 -10.34
C PRO A 29 -4.10 -7.80 -11.73
N TRP A 30 -2.83 -7.50 -12.03
CA TRP A 30 -2.45 -6.85 -13.29
C TRP A 30 -1.53 -7.71 -14.13
N THR A 31 -1.63 -7.55 -15.44
CA THR A 31 -0.65 -8.09 -16.38
C THR A 31 0.68 -7.34 -16.26
N ALA A 32 1.73 -7.92 -16.83
CA ALA A 32 3.04 -7.29 -16.89
C ALA A 32 3.00 -5.91 -17.58
N GLU A 33 2.20 -5.74 -18.64
CA GLU A 33 2.05 -4.47 -19.36
C GLU A 33 1.45 -3.39 -18.46
N ASN A 34 0.36 -3.72 -17.75
CA ASN A 34 -0.34 -2.79 -16.88
C ASN A 34 0.53 -2.36 -15.71
N LEU A 35 1.21 -3.32 -15.07
CA LEU A 35 2.10 -3.03 -13.96
C LEU A 35 3.34 -2.25 -14.42
N ALA A 36 3.96 -2.63 -15.54
CA ALA A 36 5.11 -1.91 -16.08
C ALA A 36 4.75 -0.45 -16.39
N LYS A 37 3.60 -0.21 -17.03
CA LYS A 37 3.09 1.15 -17.28
C LYS A 37 2.89 1.95 -15.99
N ARG A 38 2.35 1.32 -14.94
CA ARG A 38 2.16 1.97 -13.62
C ARG A 38 3.50 2.37 -13.00
N LEU A 39 4.49 1.49 -13.06
CA LEU A 39 5.80 1.66 -12.42
C LEU A 39 6.80 2.48 -13.26
N GLY A 40 6.41 2.90 -14.47
CA GLY A 40 7.31 3.58 -15.41
C GLY A 40 8.44 2.66 -15.89
N LEU A 41 8.17 1.36 -16.00
CA LEU A 41 9.09 0.32 -16.46
C LEU A 41 8.69 -0.18 -17.85
N THR A 42 9.62 -0.87 -18.51
CA THR A 42 9.28 -1.74 -19.65
C THR A 42 8.87 -3.11 -19.13
N VAL A 43 8.07 -3.85 -19.91
CA VAL A 43 7.68 -5.24 -19.57
C VAL A 43 8.92 -6.10 -19.36
N ALA A 44 9.87 -6.06 -20.29
CA ALA A 44 11.13 -6.79 -20.16
C ALA A 44 11.95 -6.36 -18.92
N GLY A 45 11.89 -5.08 -18.53
CA GLY A 45 12.53 -4.59 -17.32
C GLY A 45 11.89 -5.17 -16.06
N LEU A 46 10.55 -5.22 -16.02
CA LEU A 46 9.79 -5.83 -14.93
C LEU A 46 10.06 -7.34 -14.82
N GLU A 47 10.09 -8.06 -15.94
CA GLU A 47 10.40 -9.50 -15.97
C GLU A 47 11.85 -9.81 -15.57
N ASN A 48 12.80 -8.97 -15.96
CA ASN A 48 14.20 -9.11 -15.55
C ASN A 48 14.39 -8.79 -14.06
N GLU A 49 13.69 -7.77 -13.53
CA GLU A 49 13.61 -7.55 -12.08
C GLU A 49 12.99 -8.78 -11.37
N ARG A 50 11.99 -9.43 -11.99
CA ARG A 50 11.41 -10.69 -11.52
C ARG A 50 12.39 -11.83 -11.41
N GLU A 51 13.20 -12.03 -12.43
CA GLU A 51 14.20 -13.09 -12.42
C GLU A 51 15.34 -12.82 -11.43
N LYS A 52 15.67 -11.54 -11.20
CA LYS A 52 16.75 -11.13 -10.28
C LYS A 52 16.35 -11.14 -8.81
N LEU A 53 15.11 -10.77 -8.51
CA LEU A 53 14.62 -10.69 -7.14
C LEU A 53 14.00 -12.05 -6.75
N SER A 54 14.80 -12.89 -6.08
CA SER A 54 14.27 -14.11 -5.44
C SER A 54 13.13 -13.82 -4.47
N ASN A 55 13.12 -12.61 -3.90
CA ASN A 55 12.06 -12.07 -3.08
C ASN A 55 11.03 -11.42 -3.99
N ARG A 56 9.93 -12.13 -4.21
CA ARG A 56 8.85 -11.84 -5.16
C ARG A 56 8.13 -10.50 -5.00
N LYS A 57 8.62 -9.54 -4.20
CA LYS A 57 8.01 -8.23 -3.96
C LYS A 57 8.70 -7.14 -4.81
N TYR A 58 8.03 -6.66 -5.87
CA TYR A 58 8.61 -5.76 -6.88
C TYR A 58 8.57 -4.26 -6.56
N THR A 59 7.84 -3.82 -5.53
CA THR A 59 7.52 -2.39 -5.38
C THR A 59 7.75 -1.82 -3.99
N ARG A 60 9.00 -1.94 -3.51
CA ARG A 60 9.36 -1.24 -2.27
C ARG A 60 9.50 0.28 -2.46
N HIS A 61 9.70 0.78 -3.68
CA HIS A 61 10.02 2.21 -3.91
C HIS A 61 9.32 2.92 -5.10
N ARG A 62 8.59 2.20 -5.97
CA ARG A 62 8.06 2.79 -7.23
C ARG A 62 6.54 2.95 -7.28
N ASP A 63 5.77 2.25 -6.45
CA ASP A 63 4.32 2.49 -6.39
C ASP A 63 4.02 3.57 -5.34
N PRO A 64 3.25 4.62 -5.66
CA PRO A 64 2.81 5.63 -4.69
C PRO A 64 1.95 5.06 -3.55
N ARG A 65 1.43 3.83 -3.71
CA ARG A 65 0.64 3.13 -2.69
C ARG A 65 1.55 2.29 -1.78
N SER A 66 1.16 2.16 -0.52
CA SER A 66 1.89 1.39 0.52
C SER A 66 1.75 -0.14 0.37
N PHE A 67 1.85 -0.68 -0.86
CA PHE A 67 1.79 -2.12 -1.11
C PHE A 67 2.80 -2.59 -2.17
N GLY A 68 3.20 -3.85 -2.03
CA GLY A 68 4.03 -4.62 -2.96
C GLY A 68 3.24 -5.18 -4.14
N TRP A 69 3.93 -5.70 -5.15
CA TRP A 69 3.34 -6.59 -6.16
C TRP A 69 4.10 -7.92 -6.17
N GLU A 70 3.38 -9.04 -6.24
CA GLU A 70 3.90 -10.40 -6.33
C GLU A 70 3.40 -11.09 -7.59
N TYR A 71 4.30 -11.76 -8.32
CA TYR A 71 3.94 -12.53 -9.51
C TYR A 71 3.41 -13.91 -9.12
N CYS A 72 2.23 -14.26 -9.61
CA CYS A 72 1.61 -15.56 -9.45
C CYS A 72 1.81 -16.37 -10.75
N GLU A 73 2.55 -17.48 -10.67
CA GLU A 73 2.81 -18.35 -11.84
C GLU A 73 1.57 -19.10 -12.33
N GLN A 74 0.54 -19.25 -11.49
CA GLN A 74 -0.66 -20.01 -11.81
C GLN A 74 -1.57 -19.28 -12.81
N ASP A 75 -1.65 -17.95 -12.69
CA ASP A 75 -2.47 -17.10 -13.56
C ASP A 75 -1.63 -16.16 -14.44
N GLY A 76 -0.33 -16.04 -14.19
CA GLY A 76 0.58 -15.16 -14.91
C GLY A 76 0.36 -13.68 -14.60
N LEU A 77 -0.27 -13.35 -13.47
CA LEU A 77 -0.61 -11.98 -13.07
C LEU A 77 0.22 -11.53 -11.86
N TYR A 78 0.29 -10.21 -11.70
CA TYR A 78 0.86 -9.56 -10.54
C TYR A 78 -0.26 -9.20 -9.58
N HIS A 79 -0.19 -9.73 -8.36
CA HIS A 79 -1.16 -9.48 -7.28
C HIS A 79 -0.60 -8.44 -6.31
N PRO A 80 -1.42 -7.51 -5.81
CA PRO A 80 -0.97 -6.63 -4.75
C PRO A 80 -0.75 -7.43 -3.47
N VAL A 81 0.37 -7.19 -2.80
CA VAL A 81 0.68 -7.78 -1.51
C VAL A 81 0.91 -6.67 -0.49
N PRO A 82 0.38 -6.77 0.74
CA PRO A 82 0.74 -5.83 1.80
C PRO A 82 2.27 -5.73 1.94
N GLN A 83 2.77 -4.52 2.19
CA GLN A 83 4.20 -4.30 2.45
C GLN A 83 4.66 -5.08 3.67
#